data_AF-A0A1Q3EBD9-F1
#
_entry.id   AF-A0A1Q3EBD9-F1
#
_cell.length_a   1.000
_cell.length_b   1.000
_cell.length_c   1.000
_cell.angle_alpha   90.00
_cell.angle_beta   90.00
_cell.angle_gamma   90.00
#
_symmetry.space_group_name_H-M   'P 1'
#
loop_
_entity.id
_entity.type
_entity.pdbx_description
1 polymer ?
#
loop_
_entity_poly.entity_id
_entity_poly.type
_entity_poly.pdbx_seq_one_letter_code
_entity_poly.pdbx_strand_id
1 'polypeptide(L)'
;MDTVQGEIDEGGVNEEGVNEGAGIDGEKPKQTTDTTTTPLPLFSYIESLAQRAPPAIDPLMALELRVRLLEGLVVGLDGLDQDPKTGVLSTTTTTTTTTLVKSTENIKRTLNKYVEGNETLRRFMSRYDQYAPYLTPAFALGLLDESTMSHPASTSSSPDITTYIHEMEPEIRGADASMQEIETMLKRGVLDGGGGGEGKEKQTLESYIPLQPRLAALVELHQQNRDRAEVLERRVAGVMQNHAGYIDTLSDLFLAWDGALIEAENRVVRLEREKEERERLGLVM
;
A
#
# COMPACT_ATOMS: atom_id res chain seq x y z
N MET A 1 24.67 58.60 -21.97
CA MET A 1 23.70 57.52 -21.72
C MET A 1 24.30 56.54 -20.73
N ASP A 2 24.13 56.64 -19.43
CA ASP A 2 23.90 57.76 -18.52
C ASP A 2 24.22 57.19 -17.14
N THR A 3 24.88 58.02 -16.34
CA THR A 3 25.15 57.90 -14.91
C THR A 3 23.84 58.00 -14.11
N VAL A 4 23.62 57.16 -13.09
CA VAL A 4 22.80 57.38 -11.86
C VAL A 4 23.10 56.16 -10.94
N GLN A 5 23.72 56.16 -9.74
CA GLN A 5 23.81 57.03 -8.56
C GLN A 5 22.57 57.03 -7.63
N GLY A 6 22.77 56.72 -6.33
CA GLY A 6 21.73 56.68 -5.27
C GLY A 6 21.95 55.47 -4.34
N GLU A 7 22.72 55.48 -3.23
CA GLU A 7 22.92 56.43 -2.11
C GLU A 7 21.92 56.24 -0.93
N ILE A 8 22.50 56.04 0.28
CA ILE A 8 22.03 56.32 1.68
C ILE A 8 20.89 55.40 2.24
N ASP A 9 20.87 54.85 3.48
CA ASP A 9 21.12 55.38 4.85
C ASP A 9 21.19 54.16 5.84
N GLU A 10 22.24 53.91 6.61
CA GLU A 10 22.60 54.38 7.99
C GLU A 10 21.60 54.19 9.15
N GLY A 11 22.16 53.85 10.31
CA GLY A 11 21.57 53.86 11.66
C GLY A 11 21.26 52.45 12.19
N GLY A 12 21.91 51.90 13.22
CA GLY A 12 22.48 52.48 14.45
C GLY A 12 21.94 51.60 15.61
N VAL A 13 22.77 50.76 16.25
CA VAL A 13 23.58 51.06 17.45
C VAL A 13 22.79 50.86 18.77
N ASN A 14 23.39 50.04 19.64
CA ASN A 14 23.28 49.97 21.12
C ASN A 14 22.13 49.20 21.78
N GLU A 15 22.28 48.58 22.96
CA GLU A 15 23.40 48.16 23.83
C GLU A 15 22.76 47.31 24.95
N GLU A 16 23.57 46.43 25.51
CA GLU A 16 23.67 46.03 26.92
C GLU A 16 22.44 46.06 27.87
N GLY A 17 22.32 44.94 28.60
CA GLY A 17 21.47 44.84 29.79
C GLY A 17 21.81 43.59 30.61
N VAL A 18 23.00 43.61 31.22
CA VAL A 18 23.45 42.72 32.31
C VAL A 18 22.51 42.86 33.52
N ASN A 19 22.11 41.76 34.15
CA ASN A 19 22.00 41.75 35.62
C ASN A 19 22.18 40.35 36.22
N GLU A 20 23.20 40.24 37.05
CA GLU A 20 23.47 39.19 38.04
C GLU A 20 22.36 39.24 39.12
N GLY A 21 21.89 38.13 39.71
CA GLY A 21 22.61 37.31 40.68
C GLY A 21 22.28 37.74 42.12
N ALA A 22 21.43 36.98 42.82
CA ALA A 22 21.43 36.84 44.29
C ALA A 22 20.39 35.77 44.71
N GLY A 23 20.83 34.80 45.50
CA GLY A 23 20.00 33.67 45.93
C GLY A 23 19.36 33.82 47.31
N ILE A 24 19.16 32.64 47.93
CA ILE A 24 18.95 32.32 49.34
C ILE A 24 17.54 31.78 49.69
N ASP A 25 17.60 30.63 50.39
CA ASP A 25 16.65 29.94 51.26
C ASP A 25 15.52 29.06 50.70
N GLY A 26 15.50 27.84 51.24
CA GLY A 26 14.54 26.79 50.92
C GLY A 26 13.40 26.68 51.92
N GLU A 27 12.32 26.06 51.47
CA GLU A 27 11.28 25.45 52.30
C GLU A 27 10.49 24.44 51.44
N LYS A 28 10.32 23.20 51.94
CA LYS A 28 9.24 22.26 51.53
C LYS A 28 7.87 22.96 51.76
N PRO A 29 6.71 22.59 51.12
CA PRO A 29 6.24 21.20 50.99
C PRO A 29 5.16 20.88 49.87
N LYS A 30 4.67 19.63 49.89
CA LYS A 30 3.31 19.12 49.54
C LYS A 30 2.89 18.83 48.08
N GLN A 31 2.42 17.58 47.92
CA GLN A 31 1.60 17.01 46.87
C GLN A 31 0.30 17.79 46.62
N THR A 32 -0.12 17.90 45.36
CA THR A 32 -1.53 17.82 44.92
C THR A 32 -1.59 17.35 43.47
N THR A 33 -2.53 16.44 43.22
CA THR A 33 -2.97 15.92 41.93
C THR A 33 -3.69 16.99 41.10
N ASP A 34 -3.71 16.85 39.77
CA ASP A 34 -4.95 16.78 38.97
C ASP A 34 -4.65 16.93 37.46
N THR A 35 -4.89 15.85 36.72
CA THR A 35 -4.99 15.80 35.26
C THR A 35 -6.44 16.07 34.84
N THR A 36 -6.67 17.15 34.08
CA THR A 36 -7.97 17.46 33.47
C THR A 36 -7.97 17.01 32.01
N THR A 37 -8.68 15.92 31.70
CA THR A 37 -9.08 15.55 30.32
C THR A 37 -10.54 15.11 30.33
N THR A 38 -11.37 15.93 29.71
CA THR A 38 -12.83 15.83 29.59
C THR A 38 -13.26 14.68 28.67
N PRO A 39 -14.10 13.72 29.10
CA PRO A 39 -14.75 12.76 28.19
C PRO A 39 -16.14 13.25 27.71
N LEU A 40 -16.50 12.84 26.50
CA LEU A 40 -17.65 13.28 25.69
C LEU A 40 -19.04 12.85 26.24
N PRO A 41 -20.12 13.60 25.94
CA PRO A 41 -21.42 13.55 26.64
C PRO A 41 -22.41 12.42 26.23
N LEU A 42 -22.02 11.45 25.40
CA LEU A 42 -22.95 10.41 24.92
C LEU A 42 -23.07 9.22 25.88
N PHE A 43 -22.05 8.95 26.70
CA PHE A 43 -22.04 7.81 27.61
C PHE A 43 -22.88 8.04 28.88
N SER A 44 -22.98 9.29 29.35
CA SER A 44 -23.73 9.63 30.57
C SER A 44 -25.24 9.44 30.43
N TYR A 45 -25.79 9.55 29.21
CA TYR A 45 -27.21 9.35 28.97
C TYR A 45 -27.62 7.88 29.06
N ILE A 46 -26.80 6.97 28.54
CA ILE A 46 -27.07 5.52 28.58
C ILE A 46 -26.96 5.00 30.01
N GLU A 47 -25.97 5.49 30.77
CA GLU A 47 -25.80 5.15 32.19
C GLU A 47 -26.97 5.65 33.05
N SER A 48 -27.53 6.83 32.73
CA SER A 48 -28.72 7.36 33.42
C SER A 48 -30.00 6.54 33.18
N LEU A 49 -30.10 5.83 32.05
CA LEU A 49 -31.24 4.95 31.76
C LEU A 49 -31.13 3.60 32.48
N ALA A 50 -29.91 3.14 32.79
CA ALA A 50 -29.66 1.89 33.51
C ALA A 50 -29.99 1.98 35.02
N GLN A 51 -30.03 3.19 35.60
CA GLN A 51 -30.30 3.40 37.03
C GLN A 51 -31.78 3.56 37.40
N ARG A 52 -32.70 3.53 36.44
CA ARG A 52 -34.14 3.61 36.72
C ARG A 52 -34.71 2.20 36.83
N ALA A 53 -35.23 1.85 38.01
CA ALA A 53 -35.97 0.61 38.20
C ALA A 53 -37.06 0.50 37.12
N PRO A 54 -37.14 -0.62 36.37
CA PRO A 54 -38.06 -0.74 35.25
C PRO A 54 -39.50 -0.58 35.76
N PRO A 55 -40.37 0.14 35.03
CA PRO A 55 -41.78 0.19 35.38
C PRO A 55 -42.33 -1.24 35.43
N ALA A 56 -43.03 -1.58 36.51
CA ALA A 56 -43.65 -2.90 36.67
C ALA A 56 -44.81 -3.03 35.68
N ILE A 57 -44.48 -3.45 34.45
CA ILE A 57 -45.47 -3.76 33.42
C ILE A 57 -46.15 -5.06 33.82
N ASP A 58 -47.48 -5.09 33.78
CA ASP A 58 -48.27 -6.31 33.95
C ASP A 58 -47.77 -7.38 32.96
N PRO A 59 -47.39 -8.60 33.41
CA PRO A 59 -46.84 -9.64 32.54
C PRO A 59 -47.73 -9.96 31.33
N LEU A 60 -49.05 -9.80 31.44
CA LEU A 60 -49.99 -10.02 30.34
C LEU A 60 -49.83 -8.94 29.25
N MET A 61 -49.74 -7.67 29.66
CA MET A 61 -49.48 -6.54 28.76
C MET A 61 -48.09 -6.63 28.10
N ALA A 62 -47.08 -7.06 28.85
CA ALA A 62 -45.74 -7.27 28.32
C ALA A 62 -45.71 -8.37 27.24
N LEU A 63 -46.48 -9.45 27.44
CA LEU A 63 -46.61 -10.52 26.45
C LEU A 63 -47.34 -10.02 25.19
N GLU A 64 -48.45 -9.29 25.35
CA GLU A 64 -49.20 -8.74 24.22
C GLU A 64 -48.35 -7.78 23.38
N LEU A 65 -47.61 -6.87 24.02
CA LEU A 65 -46.68 -5.95 23.33
C LEU A 65 -45.59 -6.71 22.59
N ARG A 66 -45.03 -7.76 23.18
CA ARG A 66 -44.03 -8.61 22.50
C ARG A 66 -44.62 -9.37 21.33
N VAL A 67 -45.83 -9.92 21.47
CA VAL A 67 -46.53 -10.61 20.38
C VAL A 67 -46.84 -9.64 19.25
N ARG A 68 -47.32 -8.44 19.56
CA ARG A 68 -47.60 -7.40 18.55
C ARG A 68 -46.34 -6.85 17.89
N LEU A 69 -45.22 -6.79 18.61
CA LEU A 69 -43.91 -6.48 18.04
C LEU A 69 -43.45 -7.59 17.09
N LEU A 70 -43.60 -8.85 17.48
CA LEU A 70 -43.27 -10.00 16.64
C LEU A 70 -44.17 -10.07 15.40
N GLU A 71 -45.46 -9.78 15.55
CA GLU A 71 -46.39 -9.66 14.42
C GLU A 71 -45.98 -8.51 13.50
N GLY A 72 -45.67 -7.33 14.04
CA GLY A 72 -45.18 -6.19 13.26
C GLY A 72 -43.84 -6.44 12.57
N LEU A 73 -42.95 -7.24 13.17
CA LEU A 73 -41.67 -7.63 12.58
C LEU A 73 -41.83 -8.68 11.47
N VAL A 74 -42.77 -9.62 11.61
CA VAL A 74 -42.99 -10.73 10.68
C VAL A 74 -43.89 -10.33 9.51
N VAL A 75 -45.02 -9.70 9.81
CA VAL A 75 -46.02 -9.24 8.83
C VAL A 75 -45.62 -7.91 8.19
N GLY A 76 -44.83 -7.10 8.91
CA GLY A 76 -44.62 -5.70 8.59
C GLY A 76 -45.73 -4.85 9.23
N LEU A 77 -45.40 -3.60 9.58
CA LEU A 77 -46.38 -2.60 10.02
C LEU A 77 -47.21 -2.11 8.82
N ASP A 78 -47.99 -3.01 8.22
CA ASP A 78 -48.94 -2.66 7.17
C ASP A 78 -50.14 -1.96 7.83
N GLY A 79 -50.08 -0.63 7.92
CA GLY A 79 -51.21 0.15 8.40
C GLY A 79 -50.95 1.55 8.97
N LEU A 80 -49.80 2.17 8.70
CA LEU A 80 -49.59 3.58 9.06
C LEU A 80 -49.56 4.57 7.89
N ASP A 81 -49.61 4.11 6.63
CA ASP A 81 -49.92 4.98 5.50
C ASP A 81 -51.43 5.05 5.28
N GLN A 82 -52.11 5.80 6.14
CA GLN A 82 -53.30 6.52 5.72
C GLN A 82 -52.87 7.91 5.26
N ASP A 83 -52.77 8.11 3.95
CA ASP A 83 -53.02 9.42 3.36
C ASP A 83 -54.28 9.36 2.50
N PRO A 84 -55.29 10.20 2.77
CA PRO A 84 -56.55 10.17 2.05
C PRO A 84 -56.46 11.04 0.79
N LYS A 85 -56.80 10.42 -0.34
CA LYS A 85 -57.42 10.98 -1.56
C LYS A 85 -56.54 11.02 -2.81
N THR A 86 -57.20 10.58 -3.87
CA THR A 86 -56.93 10.73 -5.31
C THR A 86 -55.89 9.79 -5.92
N GLY A 87 -56.41 8.74 -6.58
CA GLY A 87 -55.64 7.94 -7.50
C GLY A 87 -55.49 8.62 -8.86
N VAL A 88 -54.30 8.51 -9.46
CA VAL A 88 -54.03 8.13 -10.86
C VAL A 88 -52.53 7.82 -10.96
N LEU A 89 -52.25 6.55 -11.25
CA LEU A 89 -51.14 5.92 -11.97
C LEU A 89 -49.77 6.64 -12.16
N SER A 90 -48.72 5.95 -11.65
CA SER A 90 -47.34 5.83 -12.18
C SER A 90 -46.44 7.09 -12.21
N THR A 91 -45.18 7.08 -11.77
CA THR A 91 -44.19 6.02 -11.52
C THR A 91 -43.10 6.59 -10.59
N THR A 92 -42.40 5.69 -9.89
CA THR A 92 -41.20 5.91 -9.05
C THR A 92 -41.44 6.25 -7.58
N THR A 93 -42.07 5.32 -6.86
CA THR A 93 -42.05 5.27 -5.39
C THR A 93 -41.43 3.95 -4.92
N THR A 94 -40.18 4.07 -4.46
CA THR A 94 -39.65 3.33 -3.32
C THR A 94 -40.59 3.49 -2.11
N THR A 95 -41.26 2.40 -1.70
CA THR A 95 -41.73 2.10 -0.32
C THR A 95 -42.50 0.75 -0.34
N THR A 96 -41.88 -0.35 0.07
CA THR A 96 -42.01 -1.03 1.38
C THR A 96 -43.32 -1.81 1.61
N THR A 97 -43.37 -3.06 1.14
CA THR A 97 -44.05 -4.20 1.82
C THR A 97 -43.30 -5.52 1.57
N THR A 98 -41.96 -5.50 1.60
CA THR A 98 -41.21 -6.76 1.62
C THR A 98 -41.34 -7.35 3.01
N THR A 99 -42.24 -8.31 3.16
CA THR A 99 -42.30 -9.18 4.34
C THR A 99 -40.90 -9.63 4.74
N LEU A 100 -40.65 -9.83 6.04
CA LEU A 100 -39.34 -10.29 6.54
C LEU A 100 -38.83 -11.50 5.76
N VAL A 101 -39.75 -12.37 5.32
CA VAL A 101 -39.47 -13.52 4.46
C VAL A 101 -38.86 -13.12 3.11
N LYS A 102 -39.43 -12.13 2.41
CA LYS A 102 -38.88 -11.64 1.13
C LYS A 102 -37.55 -10.90 1.32
N SER A 103 -37.42 -10.14 2.41
CA SER A 103 -36.18 -9.44 2.74
C SER A 103 -35.04 -10.41 3.08
N THR A 104 -35.31 -11.40 3.93
CA THR A 104 -34.35 -12.45 4.29
C THR A 104 -33.98 -13.32 3.09
N GLU A 105 -34.91 -13.62 2.19
CA GLU A 105 -34.59 -14.32 0.95
C GLU A 105 -33.69 -13.49 0.03
N ASN A 106 -33.92 -12.18 -0.08
CA ASN A 106 -33.07 -11.29 -0.87
C ASN A 106 -31.67 -11.13 -0.25
N ILE A 107 -31.58 -10.98 1.08
CA ILE A 107 -30.31 -10.98 1.82
C ILE A 107 -29.58 -12.31 1.64
N LYS A 108 -30.29 -13.44 1.71
CA LYS A 108 -29.69 -14.76 1.47
C LYS A 108 -29.14 -14.88 0.05
N ARG A 109 -29.87 -14.44 -0.97
CA ARG A 109 -29.42 -14.48 -2.38
C ARG A 109 -28.21 -13.58 -2.61
N THR A 110 -28.25 -12.36 -2.08
CA THR A 110 -27.12 -11.41 -2.20
C THR A 110 -25.90 -11.92 -1.44
N LEU A 111 -26.07 -12.42 -0.21
CA LEU A 111 -25.01 -13.00 0.59
C LEU A 111 -24.39 -14.21 -0.09
N ASN A 112 -25.19 -15.17 -0.56
CA ASN A 112 -24.69 -16.34 -1.29
C ASN A 112 -23.87 -15.94 -2.53
N LYS A 113 -24.30 -14.91 -3.27
CA LYS A 113 -23.56 -14.38 -4.42
C LYS A 113 -22.16 -13.86 -4.02
N TYR A 114 -22.03 -13.22 -2.87
CA TYR A 114 -20.73 -12.74 -2.37
C TYR A 114 -19.90 -13.85 -1.72
N VAL A 115 -20.55 -14.79 -1.03
CA VAL A 115 -19.90 -15.96 -0.40
C VAL A 115 -19.29 -16.89 -1.45
N GLU A 116 -19.94 -17.07 -2.61
CA GLU A 116 -19.43 -17.92 -3.68
C GLU A 116 -18.11 -17.43 -4.27
N GLY A 117 -17.86 -16.12 -4.26
CA GLY A 117 -16.61 -15.52 -4.71
C GLY A 117 -15.49 -15.50 -3.68
N ASN A 118 -15.76 -15.81 -2.41
CA ASN A 118 -14.77 -15.71 -1.34
C ASN A 118 -14.80 -16.92 -0.39
N GLU A 119 -13.79 -17.79 -0.53
CA GLU A 119 -13.63 -19.00 0.28
C GLU A 119 -13.45 -18.71 1.77
N THR A 120 -12.84 -17.57 2.13
CA THR A 120 -12.66 -17.19 3.54
C THR A 120 -13.99 -16.87 4.22
N LEU A 121 -14.88 -16.19 3.50
CA LEU A 121 -16.21 -15.84 3.99
C LEU A 121 -17.10 -17.09 4.05
N ARG A 122 -16.96 -18.03 3.09
CA ARG A 122 -17.59 -19.35 3.16
C ARG A 122 -17.15 -20.12 4.41
N ARG A 123 -15.84 -20.18 4.69
CA ARG A 123 -15.29 -20.85 5.87
C ARG A 123 -15.70 -20.17 7.20
N PHE A 124 -15.91 -18.86 7.17
CA PHE A 124 -16.47 -18.10 8.29
C PHE A 124 -17.94 -18.42 8.52
N MET A 125 -18.77 -18.40 7.47
CA MET A 125 -20.20 -18.71 7.57
C MET A 125 -20.45 -20.14 8.04
N SER A 126 -19.65 -21.12 7.60
CA SER A 126 -19.72 -22.50 8.09
C SER A 126 -19.42 -22.63 9.59
N ARG A 127 -18.74 -21.64 10.18
CA ARG A 127 -18.40 -21.57 11.60
C ARG A 127 -19.07 -20.37 12.28
N TYR A 128 -20.14 -19.83 11.68
CA TYR A 128 -20.79 -18.62 12.18
C TYR A 128 -21.25 -18.78 13.63
N ASP A 129 -21.82 -19.92 14.00
CA ASP A 129 -22.28 -20.19 15.36
C ASP A 129 -21.14 -20.19 16.39
N GLN A 130 -19.91 -20.53 15.97
CA GLN A 130 -18.72 -20.45 16.81
C GLN A 130 -18.27 -19.01 17.03
N TYR A 131 -18.54 -18.13 16.05
CA TYR A 131 -18.13 -16.72 16.09
C TYR A 131 -19.25 -15.75 16.53
N ALA A 132 -20.50 -16.21 16.56
CA ALA A 132 -21.68 -15.46 17.02
C ALA A 132 -21.47 -14.73 18.36
N PRO A 133 -20.86 -15.34 19.40
CA PRO A 133 -20.61 -14.61 20.66
C PRO A 133 -19.65 -13.42 20.49
N TYR A 134 -18.65 -13.51 19.61
CA TYR A 134 -17.69 -12.43 19.37
C TYR A 134 -18.23 -11.31 18.48
N LEU A 135 -19.27 -11.60 17.68
CA LEU A 135 -19.95 -10.60 16.84
C LEU A 135 -20.97 -9.76 17.60
N THR A 136 -21.33 -10.17 18.81
CA THR A 136 -22.32 -9.44 19.61
C THR A 136 -21.58 -8.38 20.44
N PRO A 137 -21.87 -7.07 20.28
CA PRO A 137 -21.15 -6.00 20.97
C PRO A 137 -21.28 -6.06 22.51
N ALA A 138 -22.21 -6.87 23.02
CA ALA A 138 -22.33 -7.18 24.45
C ALA A 138 -21.07 -7.85 25.04
N PHE A 139 -20.27 -8.55 24.22
CA PHE A 139 -18.95 -9.09 24.60
C PHE A 139 -17.95 -7.97 24.89
N ALA A 140 -17.87 -6.96 24.03
CA ALA A 140 -16.95 -5.82 24.21
C ALA A 140 -17.36 -4.90 25.37
N LEU A 141 -18.64 -4.92 25.75
CA LEU A 141 -19.21 -4.09 26.81
C LEU A 141 -19.29 -4.78 28.17
N GLY A 142 -18.83 -6.03 28.31
CA GLY A 142 -18.76 -6.74 29.60
C GLY A 142 -20.11 -6.97 30.30
N LEU A 143 -21.21 -6.90 29.55
CA LEU A 143 -22.58 -6.98 30.07
C LEU A 143 -23.10 -8.42 30.19
N LEU A 144 -22.43 -9.39 29.56
CA LEU A 144 -22.65 -10.81 29.85
C LEU A 144 -21.70 -11.25 30.95
N ASP A 145 -22.28 -11.74 32.04
CA ASP A 145 -21.58 -12.50 33.06
C ASP A 145 -20.90 -13.72 32.40
N GLU A 146 -19.58 -13.83 32.58
CA GLU A 146 -18.68 -14.92 32.15
C GLU A 146 -19.30 -16.31 32.42
N SER A 147 -20.19 -16.38 33.41
CA SER A 147 -20.95 -17.55 33.86
C SER A 147 -21.98 -18.09 32.85
N THR A 148 -22.47 -17.25 31.93
CA THR A 148 -23.43 -17.67 30.88
C THR A 148 -22.76 -17.89 29.53
N MET A 149 -21.48 -17.49 29.40
CA MET A 149 -20.64 -18.09 28.39
C MET A 149 -20.42 -19.53 28.81
N SER A 150 -21.18 -20.43 28.19
CA SER A 150 -20.71 -21.77 27.89
C SER A 150 -19.49 -21.66 26.97
N HIS A 151 -18.43 -21.03 27.45
CA HIS A 151 -17.09 -21.41 27.10
C HIS A 151 -16.90 -22.80 27.70
N PRO A 152 -16.48 -23.81 26.92
CA PRO A 152 -15.94 -25.04 27.49
C PRO A 152 -14.57 -24.77 28.15
N ALA A 153 -14.33 -23.60 28.75
CA ALA A 153 -13.09 -23.25 29.44
C ALA A 153 -13.14 -23.63 30.93
N SER A 154 -14.34 -23.71 31.53
CA SER A 154 -14.52 -24.21 32.91
C SER A 154 -14.71 -25.73 32.98
N THR A 155 -14.83 -26.39 31.82
CA THR A 155 -14.80 -27.86 31.66
C THR A 155 -13.84 -28.29 30.54
N SER A 156 -12.84 -27.48 30.20
CA SER A 156 -11.78 -27.95 29.29
C SER A 156 -11.04 -29.05 30.03
N SER A 157 -11.33 -30.28 29.64
CA SER A 157 -10.61 -31.43 30.13
C SER A 157 -9.13 -31.18 29.86
N SER A 158 -8.25 -31.62 30.76
CA SER A 158 -6.78 -31.57 30.58
C SER A 158 -6.31 -31.82 29.12
N PRO A 159 -6.88 -32.78 28.34
CA PRO A 159 -6.46 -32.97 26.95
C PRO A 159 -6.83 -31.82 25.98
N ASP A 160 -7.89 -31.06 26.22
CA ASP A 160 -8.29 -29.94 25.34
C ASP A 160 -7.31 -28.77 25.44
N ILE A 161 -6.84 -28.50 26.66
CA ILE A 161 -5.79 -27.50 26.91
C ILE A 161 -4.48 -27.95 26.23
N THR A 162 -4.12 -29.24 26.32
CA THR A 162 -2.92 -29.74 25.62
C THR A 162 -3.05 -29.67 24.10
N THR A 163 -4.27 -29.87 23.56
CA THR A 163 -4.53 -29.75 22.12
C THR A 163 -4.42 -28.29 21.68
N TYR A 164 -4.95 -27.36 22.46
CA TYR A 164 -4.81 -25.92 22.22
C TYR A 164 -3.36 -25.44 22.33
N ILE A 165 -2.60 -25.95 23.31
CA ILE A 165 -1.16 -25.66 23.43
C ILE A 165 -0.39 -26.20 22.22
N HIS A 166 -0.74 -27.38 21.70
CA HIS A 166 -0.13 -27.90 20.47
C HIS A 166 -0.53 -27.10 19.22
N GLU A 167 -1.75 -26.56 19.17
CA GLU A 167 -2.19 -25.68 18.08
C GLU A 167 -1.46 -24.32 18.11
N MET A 168 -1.21 -23.78 19.31
CA MET A 168 -0.44 -22.53 19.51
C MET A 168 1.08 -22.71 19.51
N GLU A 169 1.59 -23.93 19.69
CA GLU A 169 3.03 -24.23 19.71
C GLU A 169 3.81 -23.62 18.53
N PRO A 170 3.37 -23.75 17.25
CA PRO A 170 4.08 -23.11 16.14
C PRO A 170 4.07 -21.58 16.21
N GLU A 171 3.00 -20.97 16.72
CA GLU A 171 2.89 -19.52 16.87
C GLU A 171 3.81 -19.01 17.98
N ILE A 172 3.87 -19.70 19.11
CA ILE A 172 4.78 -19.38 20.23
C ILE A 172 6.24 -19.54 19.79
N ARG A 173 6.57 -20.61 19.05
CA ARG A 173 7.93 -20.80 18.51
C ARG A 173 8.28 -19.73 17.47
N GLY A 174 7.32 -19.32 16.64
CA GLY A 174 7.50 -18.22 15.69
C GLY A 174 7.74 -16.89 16.39
N ALA A 175 6.97 -16.60 17.45
CA ALA A 175 7.15 -15.42 18.26
C ALA A 175 8.51 -15.42 18.98
N ASP A 176 8.93 -16.55 19.57
CA ASP A 176 10.25 -16.67 20.20
C ASP A 176 11.40 -16.49 19.21
N ALA A 177 11.30 -17.09 18.01
CA ALA A 177 12.27 -16.86 16.94
C ALA A 177 12.35 -15.38 16.52
N SER A 178 11.20 -14.71 16.39
CA SER A 178 11.15 -13.28 16.08
C SER A 178 11.70 -12.42 17.21
N MET A 179 11.47 -12.81 18.47
CA MET A 179 12.00 -12.09 19.64
C MET A 179 13.51 -12.26 19.75
N GLN A 180 14.04 -13.45 19.47
CA GLN A 180 15.47 -13.68 19.35
C GLN A 180 16.07 -12.88 18.19
N GLU A 181 15.39 -12.83 17.04
CA GLU A 181 15.82 -12.02 15.90
C GLU A 181 15.90 -10.54 16.29
N ILE A 182 14.85 -10.00 16.93
CA ILE A 182 14.81 -8.63 17.45
C ILE A 182 15.94 -8.42 18.48
N GLU A 183 16.19 -9.37 19.38
CA GLU A 183 17.29 -9.29 20.33
C GLU A 183 18.66 -9.29 19.62
N THR A 184 18.84 -10.07 18.55
CA THR A 184 20.06 -9.99 17.73
C THR A 184 20.16 -8.67 16.98
N MET A 185 19.07 -8.09 16.50
CA MET A 185 19.05 -6.77 15.85
C MET A 185 19.35 -5.64 16.83
N LEU A 186 18.85 -5.76 18.07
CA LEU A 186 19.18 -4.88 19.20
C LEU A 186 20.66 -4.98 19.56
N LYS A 187 21.20 -6.19 19.72
CA LYS A 187 22.64 -6.42 19.96
C LYS A 187 23.50 -5.92 18.82
N ARG A 188 22.99 -5.96 17.58
CA ARG A 188 23.62 -5.38 16.38
C ARG A 188 23.43 -3.86 16.26
N GLY A 189 22.75 -3.22 17.21
CA GLY A 189 22.56 -1.76 17.23
C GLY A 189 21.72 -1.21 16.08
N VAL A 190 20.88 -2.03 15.44
CA VAL A 190 20.08 -1.61 14.26
C VAL A 190 19.04 -0.55 14.62
N LEU A 191 18.53 -0.58 15.85
CA LEU A 191 17.51 0.37 16.34
C LEU A 191 18.09 1.74 16.73
N ASP A 192 19.40 1.84 17.00
CA ASP A 192 20.08 3.12 17.29
C ASP A 192 20.57 3.83 16.01
N GLY A 193 20.07 3.42 14.83
CA GLY A 193 20.31 4.13 13.57
C GLY A 193 21.76 4.08 13.07
N GLY A 194 22.57 3.14 13.55
CA GLY A 194 23.94 2.93 13.10
C GLY A 194 24.42 1.54 13.49
N GLY A 195 24.73 0.68 12.51
CA GLY A 195 25.16 -0.69 12.73
C GLY A 195 26.27 -0.81 13.78
N GLY A 196 25.89 -1.28 14.97
CA GLY A 196 26.75 -1.44 16.13
C GLY A 196 27.34 -2.84 16.16
N GLY A 197 28.55 -2.98 15.62
CA GLY A 197 29.54 -3.90 16.17
C GLY A 197 30.47 -3.10 17.08
N GLU A 198 30.70 -3.59 18.30
CA GLU A 198 31.69 -3.05 19.24
C GLU A 198 32.99 -2.73 18.51
N GLY A 199 33.25 -1.44 18.26
CA GLY A 199 34.46 -0.98 17.57
C GLY A 199 34.26 -0.17 16.29
N LYS A 200 33.03 0.06 15.80
CA LYS A 200 32.78 1.02 14.71
C LYS A 200 32.07 2.26 15.22
N GLU A 201 32.86 3.31 15.35
CA GLU A 201 32.50 4.70 15.58
C GLU A 201 31.14 5.05 14.97
N LYS A 202 30.13 5.27 15.84
CA LYS A 202 28.91 6.06 15.65
C LYS A 202 28.65 6.52 14.20
N GLN A 203 28.30 5.60 13.32
CA GLN A 203 27.67 5.95 12.04
C GLN A 203 26.17 6.09 12.28
N THR A 204 25.80 7.07 13.13
CA THR A 204 24.41 7.48 13.32
C THR A 204 23.89 8.11 12.04
N LEU A 205 22.56 8.19 11.88
CA LEU A 205 21.91 8.87 10.76
C LEU A 205 22.45 10.31 10.54
N GLU A 206 22.90 10.96 11.62
CA GLU A 206 23.55 12.27 11.64
C GLU A 206 24.89 12.31 10.87
N SER A 207 25.62 11.20 10.81
CA SER A 207 26.89 11.07 10.06
C SER A 207 26.70 11.06 8.53
N TYR A 208 25.47 10.88 8.04
CA TYR A 208 25.15 10.93 6.60
C TYR A 208 24.85 12.35 6.10
N ILE A 209 24.55 13.29 7.01
CA ILE A 209 24.33 14.71 6.68
C ILE A 209 25.55 15.34 5.98
N PRO A 210 26.80 15.18 6.48
CA PRO A 210 27.97 15.71 5.78
C PRO A 210 28.32 14.95 4.49
N LEU A 211 27.77 13.75 4.27
CA LEU A 211 28.03 12.95 3.07
C LEU A 211 27.12 13.34 1.89
N GLN A 212 25.98 13.97 2.17
CA GLN A 212 25.02 14.44 1.17
C GLN A 212 25.62 15.34 0.07
N PRO A 213 26.45 16.37 0.36
CA PRO A 213 27.06 17.18 -0.70
C PRO A 213 28.01 16.38 -1.59
N ARG A 214 28.72 15.40 -1.03
CA ARG A 214 29.61 14.52 -1.81
C ARG A 214 28.80 13.59 -2.72
N LEU A 215 27.66 13.09 -2.25
CA LEU A 215 26.75 12.29 -3.07
C LEU A 215 26.17 13.14 -4.22
N ALA A 216 25.73 14.37 -3.93
CA ALA A 216 25.21 15.28 -4.94
C ALA A 216 26.26 15.57 -6.02
N ALA A 217 27.50 15.88 -5.61
CA ALA A 217 28.62 16.07 -6.55
C ALA A 217 28.92 14.82 -7.37
N LEU A 218 28.84 13.62 -6.78
CA LEU A 218 29.05 12.37 -7.49
C LEU A 218 27.93 12.09 -8.51
N VAL A 219 26.69 12.38 -8.16
CA VAL A 219 25.53 12.24 -9.06
C VAL A 219 25.65 13.21 -10.24
N GLU A 220 26.05 14.45 -9.99
CA GLU A 220 26.29 15.42 -11.05
C GLU A 220 27.43 14.97 -11.99
N LEU A 221 28.55 14.52 -11.43
CA LEU A 221 29.67 13.98 -12.21
C LEU A 221 29.22 12.76 -13.03
N HIS A 222 28.42 11.87 -12.44
CA HIS A 222 27.88 10.71 -13.14
C HIS A 222 26.97 11.12 -14.31
N GLN A 223 26.14 12.15 -14.12
CA GLN A 223 25.30 12.68 -15.20
C GLN A 223 26.15 13.26 -16.33
N GLN A 224 27.15 14.08 -16.00
CA GLN A 224 28.09 14.63 -16.99
C GLN A 224 28.84 13.52 -17.75
N ASN A 225 29.22 12.44 -17.07
CA ASN A 225 29.84 11.28 -17.70
C ASN A 225 28.88 10.53 -18.62
N ARG A 226 27.60 10.42 -18.24
CA ARG A 226 26.55 9.84 -19.08
C ARG A 226 26.39 10.62 -20.37
N ASP A 227 26.29 11.94 -20.28
CA ASP A 227 26.13 12.80 -21.45
C ASP A 227 27.33 12.68 -22.40
N ARG A 228 28.55 12.62 -21.84
CA ARG A 228 29.78 12.37 -22.63
C ARG A 228 29.79 11.00 -23.28
N ALA A 229 29.34 9.96 -22.58
CA ALA A 229 29.25 8.61 -23.12
C ALA A 229 28.27 8.57 -24.30
N GLU A 230 27.10 9.19 -24.19
CA GLU A 230 26.14 9.26 -25.29
C GLU A 230 26.69 9.94 -26.53
N VAL A 231 27.44 11.04 -26.38
CA VAL A 231 28.09 11.72 -27.51
C VAL A 231 29.13 10.82 -28.18
N LEU A 232 29.92 10.10 -27.38
CA LEU A 232 30.90 9.14 -27.90
C LEU A 232 30.23 7.97 -28.61
N GLU A 233 29.15 7.43 -28.06
CA GLU A 233 28.37 6.35 -28.67
C GLU A 233 27.80 6.77 -30.03
N ARG A 234 27.20 7.96 -30.13
CA ARG A 234 26.71 8.49 -31.41
C ARG A 234 27.83 8.67 -32.42
N ARG A 235 29.01 9.14 -31.99
CA ARG A 235 30.17 9.28 -32.87
C ARG A 235 30.69 7.93 -33.35
N VAL A 236 30.79 6.94 -32.47
CA VAL A 236 31.22 5.58 -32.84
C VAL A 236 30.21 4.95 -33.79
N ALA A 237 28.91 5.07 -33.50
CA ALA A 237 27.86 4.61 -34.40
C ALA A 237 27.96 5.25 -35.79
N GLY A 238 28.20 6.56 -35.87
CA GLY A 238 28.43 7.26 -37.13
C GLY A 238 29.67 6.77 -37.89
N VAL A 239 30.78 6.51 -37.20
CA VAL A 239 31.98 5.92 -37.83
C VAL A 239 31.70 4.51 -38.35
N MET A 240 31.00 3.68 -37.58
CA MET A 240 30.62 2.32 -38.01
C MET A 240 29.68 2.35 -39.22
N GLN A 241 28.71 3.27 -39.23
CA GLN A 241 27.79 3.43 -40.36
C GLN A 241 28.51 3.88 -41.63
N ASN A 242 29.42 4.86 -41.52
CA ASN A 242 30.23 5.31 -42.67
C ASN A 242 31.14 4.20 -43.19
N HIS A 243 31.73 3.41 -42.29
CA HIS A 243 32.56 2.27 -42.66
C HIS A 243 31.76 1.17 -43.35
N ALA A 244 30.55 0.87 -42.85
CA ALA A 244 29.64 -0.06 -43.52
C ALA A 244 29.31 0.42 -44.94
N GLY A 245 28.94 1.70 -45.10
CA GLY A 245 28.71 2.28 -46.42
C GLY A 245 29.94 2.23 -47.33
N TYR A 246 31.14 2.47 -46.80
CA TYR A 246 32.38 2.32 -47.57
C TYR A 246 32.60 0.88 -48.05
N ILE A 247 32.38 -0.11 -47.18
CA ILE A 247 32.45 -1.53 -47.55
C ILE A 247 31.43 -1.87 -48.63
N ASP A 248 30.21 -1.37 -48.54
CA ASP A 248 29.17 -1.62 -49.54
C ASP A 248 29.59 -1.05 -50.90
N THR A 249 30.04 0.22 -50.94
CA THR A 249 30.52 0.83 -52.19
C THR A 249 31.75 0.15 -52.77
N LEU A 250 32.66 -0.33 -51.92
CA LEU A 250 33.84 -1.08 -52.34
C LEU A 250 33.45 -2.44 -52.90
N SER A 251 32.47 -3.11 -52.29
CA SER A 251 31.91 -4.37 -52.79
C SER A 251 31.23 -4.19 -54.14
N ASP A 252 30.44 -3.12 -54.32
CA ASP A 252 29.82 -2.76 -55.60
C ASP A 252 30.88 -2.48 -56.68
N LEU A 253 31.97 -1.77 -56.33
CA LEU A 253 33.07 -1.50 -57.24
C LEU A 253 33.79 -2.80 -57.65
N PHE A 254 34.02 -3.72 -56.71
CA PHE A 254 34.61 -5.02 -57.01
C PHE A 254 33.72 -5.86 -57.93
N LEU A 255 32.39 -5.86 -57.72
CA LEU A 255 31.45 -6.52 -58.61
C LEU A 255 31.45 -5.90 -60.02
N ALA A 256 31.51 -4.57 -60.12
CA ALA A 256 31.60 -3.88 -61.40
C ALA A 256 32.91 -4.20 -62.14
N TRP A 257 34.02 -4.28 -61.41
CA TRP A 257 35.32 -4.64 -61.96
C TRP A 257 35.36 -6.10 -62.44
N ASP A 258 34.81 -7.03 -61.66
CA ASP A 258 34.70 -8.44 -62.05
C ASP A 258 33.86 -8.58 -63.34
N GLY A 259 32.73 -7.87 -63.43
CA GLY A 259 31.91 -7.82 -64.64
C GLY A 259 32.68 -7.29 -65.86
N ALA A 260 33.45 -6.21 -65.70
CA ALA A 260 34.27 -5.64 -66.78
C ALA A 260 35.41 -6.57 -67.21
N LEU A 261 36.03 -7.30 -66.27
CA LEU A 261 37.05 -8.31 -66.55
C LEU A 261 36.46 -9.49 -67.32
N ILE A 262 35.31 -10.02 -66.89
CA ILE A 262 34.59 -11.09 -67.59
C ILE A 262 34.19 -10.64 -69.01
N GLU A 263 33.74 -9.39 -69.19
CA GLU A 263 33.42 -8.88 -70.51
C GLU A 263 34.67 -8.76 -71.41
N ALA A 264 35.78 -8.25 -70.86
CA ALA A 264 37.05 -8.18 -71.57
C ALA A 264 37.56 -9.57 -71.97
N GLU A 265 37.50 -10.55 -71.06
CA GLU A 265 37.86 -11.94 -71.32
C GLU A 265 36.99 -12.54 -72.43
N ASN A 266 35.67 -12.38 -72.37
CA ASN A 266 34.76 -12.86 -73.41
C ASN A 266 35.04 -12.24 -74.79
N ARG A 267 35.41 -10.96 -74.83
CA ARG A 267 35.82 -10.29 -76.08
C ARG A 267 37.12 -10.87 -76.63
N VAL A 268 38.10 -11.15 -75.78
CA VAL A 268 39.36 -11.80 -76.18
C VAL A 268 39.09 -13.19 -76.73
N VAL A 269 38.32 -14.02 -76.01
CA VAL A 269 37.94 -15.36 -76.47
C VAL A 269 37.23 -15.33 -77.83
N ARG A 270 36.34 -14.35 -78.04
CA ARG A 270 35.68 -14.17 -79.34
C ARG A 270 36.68 -13.82 -80.45
N LEU A 271 37.59 -12.89 -80.20
CA LEU A 271 38.62 -12.49 -81.16
C LEU A 271 39.60 -13.63 -81.47
N GLU A 272 39.96 -14.43 -80.47
CA GLU A 272 40.80 -15.63 -80.63
C GLU A 272 40.11 -16.67 -81.50
N ARG A 273 38.82 -16.94 -81.26
CA ARG A 273 38.03 -17.85 -82.09
C ARG A 273 37.90 -17.35 -83.53
N GLU A 274 37.62 -16.06 -83.72
CA GLU A 274 37.58 -15.47 -85.07
C GLU A 274 38.95 -15.57 -85.78
N LYS A 275 40.05 -15.40 -85.04
CA LYS A 275 41.41 -15.55 -85.57
C LYS A 275 41.67 -17.00 -85.99
N GLU A 276 41.34 -17.97 -85.14
CA GLU A 276 41.49 -19.40 -85.45
C GLU A 276 40.63 -19.81 -86.67
N GLU A 277 39.40 -19.29 -86.77
CA GLU A 277 38.54 -19.51 -87.93
C GLU A 277 39.14 -18.88 -89.21
N ARG A 278 39.72 -17.67 -89.14
CA ARG A 278 40.43 -17.06 -90.28
C ARG A 278 41.68 -17.84 -90.68
N GLU A 279 42.46 -18.31 -89.72
CA GLU A 279 43.62 -19.19 -89.95
C GLU A 279 43.18 -20.50 -90.62
N ARG A 280 42.09 -21.12 -90.16
CA ARG A 280 41.52 -22.33 -90.76
C ARG A 280 41.02 -22.11 -92.18
N LEU A 281 40.47 -20.94 -92.48
CA LEU A 281 40.03 -20.55 -93.82
C LEU A 281 41.18 -20.11 -94.74
N GLY A 282 42.43 -20.13 -94.26
CA GLY A 282 43.61 -19.74 -95.04
C GLY A 282 43.65 -18.26 -95.40
N LEU A 283 42.89 -17.41 -94.69
CA LEU A 283 42.74 -15.98 -94.94
C LEU A 283 43.77 -15.15 -94.14
N VAL A 284 44.96 -15.70 -93.93
CA VAL A 284 46.08 -15.04 -93.25
C VAL A 284 47.27 -15.09 -94.20
N MET A 285 47.60 -13.93 -94.78
CA MET A 285 48.91 -13.62 -95.37
C MET A 285 49.59 -12.60 -94.48
#